data_AF-A0A842NYI0-F1
#
_entry.id   AF-A0A842NYI0-F1
#
_cell.length_a   1.000
_cell.length_b   1.000
_cell.length_c   1.000
_cell.angle_alpha   90.00
_cell.angle_beta   90.00
_cell.angle_gamma   90.00
#
_symmetry.space_group_name_H-M   'P 1'
#
loop_
_entity.id
_entity.type
_entity.pdbx_description
1 polymer ?
#
loop_
_entity_poly.entity_id
_entity_poly.type
_entity_poly.pdbx_seq_one_letter_code
_entity_poly.pdbx_strand_id
1 'polypeptide(L)'
;MERTVWGYAADFMADRRRIRSVLITLLICVTVLACLSESRSHIPWARGIDPDEIFGNFTLVNKPVPAVPISSGAIPIGKASTYSYNLQGGRKYHIYLTGEWANPTTHLTDYDIHVYKINGVNPVLTSTHTESAGLPEQVSNDGQGRYYIPGEDSHYWFNVRNDAIESQATESGTLMVVEHIEGNTWYRRYLKGKVNEEPVPDTTWSYEFVSSSDHIRVYVDVPQFLDMYEARLYIMGNPGANKGELVEGIPIAWEPGLRGEVSTVYGGYNLDQQGYRNENAMASCERMGEDMVIDFEVPVSGTLLYHLALIAEYGYGTIDFMVQTDFDSPILQLVEAPETVEEQEPTRLVVNIQDELSIAETSFSYSTNGGVSWSTLPPTIEQGGNYSVTVPAVERDTLVEYIFQAEDERGNVGEVLGSYTFVPQTDFDAPSLDLIDPPEFSESEEPTRLAVNVTDVSQIKDVSFRYSTYDAETWNTVSVKLEDDGLYSAAVPLVAP
;
A
#
# COMPACT_ATOMS: atom_id res chain seq x y z
N MET A 1 22.43 57.19 -65.54
CA MET A 1 23.20 55.96 -65.86
C MET A 1 23.36 55.17 -64.58
N GLU A 2 22.21 54.79 -64.01
CA GLU A 2 22.05 54.24 -62.66
C GLU A 2 20.88 53.27 -62.72
N ARG A 3 21.11 52.07 -63.28
CA ARG A 3 20.13 50.98 -63.26
C ARG A 3 20.76 49.65 -63.69
N THR A 4 21.97 49.34 -63.21
CA THR A 4 22.62 48.07 -63.59
C THR A 4 23.66 47.57 -62.58
N VAL A 5 23.49 47.85 -61.28
CA VAL A 5 24.40 47.31 -60.24
C VAL A 5 23.66 46.67 -59.06
N TRP A 6 22.39 47.00 -58.82
CA TRP A 6 21.61 46.45 -57.68
C TRP A 6 20.81 45.17 -57.98
N GLY A 7 20.68 44.75 -59.24
CA GLY A 7 19.99 43.49 -59.61
C GLY A 7 20.87 42.25 -59.50
N TYR A 8 22.17 42.37 -59.81
CA TYR A 8 23.09 41.22 -59.81
C TYR A 8 23.56 40.79 -58.41
N ALA A 9 23.49 41.68 -57.40
CA ALA A 9 23.87 41.34 -56.02
C ALA A 9 22.76 40.59 -55.26
N ALA A 10 21.48 40.83 -55.59
CA ALA A 10 20.35 40.19 -54.93
C ALA A 10 20.17 38.73 -55.37
N ASP A 11 20.32 38.44 -56.67
CA ASP A 11 20.25 37.06 -57.19
C ASP A 11 21.45 36.21 -56.73
N PHE A 12 22.65 36.78 -56.63
CA PHE A 12 23.83 36.06 -56.14
C PHE A 12 23.76 35.71 -54.64
N MET A 13 23.05 36.52 -53.83
CA MET A 13 22.83 36.24 -52.41
C MET A 13 21.66 35.27 -52.16
N ALA A 14 20.61 35.29 -53.00
CA ALA A 14 19.52 34.31 -52.94
C ALA A 14 19.98 32.91 -53.36
N ASP A 15 20.86 32.82 -54.35
CA ASP A 15 21.43 31.55 -54.84
C ASP A 15 22.39 30.93 -53.81
N ARG A 16 23.22 31.74 -53.12
CA ARG A 16 24.06 31.24 -52.01
C ARG A 16 23.27 30.72 -50.81
N ARG A 17 22.06 31.24 -50.53
CA ARG A 17 21.19 30.70 -49.47
C ARG A 17 20.50 29.42 -49.90
N ARG A 18 20.05 29.32 -51.16
CA ARG A 18 19.48 28.06 -51.70
C ARG A 18 20.53 26.95 -51.81
N ILE A 19 21.74 27.26 -52.27
CA ILE A 19 22.84 26.30 -52.35
C ILE A 19 23.29 25.85 -50.94
N ARG A 20 23.36 26.77 -49.96
CA ARG A 20 23.66 26.40 -48.57
C ARG A 20 22.56 25.57 -47.91
N SER A 21 21.28 25.89 -48.14
CA SER A 21 20.17 25.07 -47.62
C SER A 21 20.11 23.70 -48.29
N VAL A 22 20.37 23.59 -49.60
CA VAL A 22 20.44 22.29 -50.28
C VAL A 22 21.64 21.48 -49.80
N LEU A 23 22.82 22.09 -49.62
CA LEU A 23 24.00 21.40 -49.08
C LEU A 23 23.81 20.96 -47.63
N ILE A 24 23.15 21.76 -46.79
CA ILE A 24 22.86 21.40 -45.39
C ILE A 24 21.81 20.26 -45.35
N THR A 25 20.76 20.31 -46.18
CA THR A 25 19.78 19.22 -46.26
C THR A 25 20.39 17.94 -46.86
N LEU A 26 21.31 18.05 -47.82
CA LEU A 26 22.03 16.89 -48.36
C LEU A 26 23.03 16.33 -47.35
N LEU A 27 23.69 17.18 -46.55
CA LEU A 27 24.59 16.75 -45.48
C LEU A 27 23.80 16.05 -44.36
N ILE A 28 22.63 16.57 -43.98
CA ILE A 28 21.73 15.97 -42.99
C ILE A 28 21.17 14.63 -43.51
N CYS A 29 20.75 14.56 -44.78
CA CYS A 29 20.30 13.30 -45.39
C CYS A 29 21.43 12.28 -45.51
N VAL A 30 22.67 12.70 -45.79
CA VAL A 30 23.84 11.79 -45.84
C VAL A 30 24.26 11.36 -44.43
N THR A 31 24.15 12.20 -43.40
CA THR A 31 24.40 11.78 -42.00
C THR A 31 23.28 10.90 -41.45
N VAL A 32 22.03 11.11 -41.84
CA VAL A 32 20.89 10.26 -41.45
C VAL A 32 20.92 8.93 -42.23
N LEU A 33 21.32 8.92 -43.51
CA LEU A 33 21.59 7.67 -44.22
C LEU A 33 22.86 6.97 -43.72
N ALA A 34 23.89 7.69 -43.27
CA ALA A 34 25.07 7.09 -42.64
C ALA A 34 24.73 6.47 -41.28
N CYS A 35 23.95 7.18 -40.44
CA CYS A 35 23.44 6.65 -39.16
C CYS A 35 22.45 5.49 -39.34
N LEU A 36 21.64 5.48 -40.42
CA LEU A 36 20.73 4.37 -40.74
C LEU A 36 21.42 3.22 -41.50
N SER A 37 22.61 3.44 -42.07
CA SER A 37 23.46 2.40 -42.64
C SER A 37 24.42 1.76 -41.63
N GLU A 38 24.68 2.43 -40.49
CA GLU A 38 25.44 1.89 -39.36
C GLU A 38 24.55 1.20 -38.30
N SER A 39 23.22 1.24 -38.44
CA SER A 39 22.30 0.39 -37.67
C SER A 39 22.00 -0.96 -38.34
N ARG A 40 22.80 -1.37 -39.34
CA ARG A 40 22.99 -2.80 -39.60
C ARG A 40 24.16 -3.23 -38.73
N SER A 41 23.81 -3.86 -37.60
CA SER A 41 24.68 -4.79 -36.89
C SER A 41 25.21 -5.83 -37.89
N HIS A 42 26.26 -5.50 -38.61
CA HIS A 42 27.22 -6.47 -39.08
C HIS A 42 27.92 -6.95 -37.83
N ILE A 43 27.28 -7.88 -37.11
CA ILE A 43 28.00 -8.86 -36.33
C ILE A 43 28.82 -9.61 -37.40
N PRO A 44 30.15 -9.44 -37.45
CA PRO A 44 30.95 -10.34 -38.24
C PRO A 44 30.78 -11.67 -37.51
N TRP A 45 29.98 -12.59 -38.06
CA TRP A 45 30.09 -14.00 -37.74
C TRP A 45 31.43 -14.48 -38.30
N ALA A 46 32.51 -13.99 -37.70
CA ALA A 46 33.84 -14.51 -37.90
C ALA A 46 33.89 -15.84 -37.15
N ARG A 47 34.09 -16.93 -37.90
CA ARG A 47 34.68 -18.20 -37.46
C ARG A 47 34.32 -18.65 -36.03
N GLY A 48 33.37 -19.58 -35.95
CA GLY A 48 33.35 -20.65 -34.95
C GLY A 48 33.76 -20.26 -33.54
N ILE A 49 33.04 -19.34 -32.91
CA ILE A 49 33.06 -19.27 -31.45
C ILE A 49 32.27 -20.49 -30.98
N ASP A 50 32.94 -21.37 -30.26
CA ASP A 50 32.32 -22.53 -29.66
C ASP A 50 31.24 -22.05 -28.68
N PRO A 51 29.97 -22.48 -28.79
CA PRO A 51 28.97 -22.21 -27.76
C PRO A 51 29.47 -22.58 -26.35
N ASP A 52 30.34 -23.59 -26.24
CA ASP A 52 30.99 -23.99 -24.99
C ASP A 52 31.98 -22.93 -24.48
N GLU A 53 32.55 -22.09 -25.34
CA GLU A 53 33.38 -20.94 -24.91
C GLU A 53 32.56 -19.74 -24.43
N ILE A 54 31.34 -19.55 -24.95
CA ILE A 54 30.46 -18.42 -24.59
C ILE A 54 29.62 -18.74 -23.35
N PHE A 55 29.07 -19.95 -23.31
CA PHE A 55 28.10 -20.36 -22.31
C PHE A 55 28.70 -21.29 -21.25
N GLY A 56 29.81 -21.95 -21.57
CA GLY A 56 30.51 -22.84 -20.62
C GLY A 56 29.65 -24.00 -20.14
N ASN A 57 29.95 -24.50 -18.95
CA ASN A 57 29.20 -25.60 -18.35
C ASN A 57 27.74 -25.20 -18.12
N PHE A 58 26.80 -26.11 -18.40
CA PHE A 58 25.37 -25.83 -18.31
C PHE A 58 24.72 -26.58 -17.16
N THR A 59 24.07 -25.86 -16.26
CA THR A 59 23.33 -26.41 -15.11
C THR A 59 21.85 -26.07 -15.23
N LEU A 60 21.01 -27.10 -15.36
CA LEU A 60 19.56 -26.94 -15.31
C LEU A 60 19.10 -26.84 -13.85
N VAL A 61 18.75 -25.64 -13.41
CA VAL A 61 18.24 -25.37 -12.05
C VAL A 61 16.71 -25.42 -12.02
N ASN A 62 16.08 -25.03 -13.14
CA ASN A 62 14.66 -25.14 -13.45
C ASN A 62 13.71 -24.21 -12.65
N LYS A 63 13.97 -23.96 -11.37
CA LYS A 63 13.13 -23.08 -10.52
C LYS A 63 13.96 -22.10 -9.68
N PRO A 64 13.44 -20.89 -9.39
CA PRO A 64 14.13 -19.84 -8.63
C PRO A 64 14.00 -20.08 -7.12
N VAL A 65 14.61 -21.17 -6.63
CA VAL A 65 14.45 -21.63 -5.25
C VAL A 65 15.78 -22.09 -4.63
N PRO A 66 16.55 -23.02 -5.23
CA PRO A 66 17.77 -23.50 -4.61
C PRO A 66 18.89 -22.46 -4.77
N ALA A 67 19.66 -22.27 -3.70
CA ALA A 67 20.95 -21.61 -3.78
C ALA A 67 21.93 -22.52 -4.54
N VAL A 68 22.64 -21.98 -5.52
CA VAL A 68 23.54 -22.75 -6.38
C VAL A 68 24.99 -22.49 -5.98
N PRO A 69 25.66 -23.42 -5.30
CA PRO A 69 27.05 -23.26 -4.92
C PRO A 69 27.96 -23.40 -6.15
N ILE A 70 28.87 -22.45 -6.31
CA ILE A 70 29.94 -22.43 -7.29
C ILE A 70 31.23 -22.75 -6.53
N SER A 71 31.77 -23.94 -6.77
CA SER A 71 33.02 -24.37 -6.12
C SER A 71 34.20 -23.58 -6.66
N SER A 72 35.24 -23.39 -5.84
CA SER A 72 36.49 -22.81 -6.31
C SER A 72 37.06 -23.62 -7.49
N GLY A 73 37.53 -22.93 -8.53
CA GLY A 73 37.98 -23.53 -9.78
C GLY A 73 36.88 -23.99 -10.75
N ALA A 74 35.59 -23.91 -10.38
CA ALA A 74 34.49 -24.36 -11.25
C ALA A 74 34.34 -23.48 -12.51
N ILE A 75 34.65 -22.18 -12.38
CA ILE A 75 34.64 -21.23 -13.50
C ILE A 75 36.06 -20.66 -13.65
N PRO A 76 36.89 -21.22 -14.54
CA PRO A 76 38.23 -20.70 -14.83
C PRO A 76 38.22 -19.25 -15.32
N ILE A 77 39.32 -18.53 -15.11
CA ILE A 77 39.51 -17.15 -15.61
C ILE A 77 39.28 -17.10 -17.13
N GLY A 78 38.45 -16.16 -17.58
CA GLY A 78 38.04 -15.98 -18.96
C GLY A 78 37.07 -17.05 -19.49
N LYS A 79 36.47 -17.86 -18.62
CA LYS A 79 35.43 -18.85 -18.94
C LYS A 79 34.13 -18.52 -18.23
N ALA A 80 33.09 -19.26 -18.60
CA ALA A 80 31.74 -19.06 -18.10
C ALA A 80 31.11 -20.34 -17.56
N SER A 81 30.01 -20.21 -16.84
CA SER A 81 29.04 -21.28 -16.60
C SER A 81 27.62 -20.70 -16.66
N THR A 82 26.69 -21.48 -17.18
CA THR A 82 25.31 -21.06 -17.40
C THR A 82 24.35 -21.83 -16.51
N TYR A 83 23.51 -21.10 -15.80
CA TYR A 83 22.48 -21.63 -14.92
C TYR A 83 21.11 -21.28 -15.48
N SER A 84 20.22 -22.25 -15.60
CA SER A 84 18.96 -22.05 -16.29
C SER A 84 17.73 -22.20 -15.40
N TYR A 85 16.81 -21.25 -15.51
CA TYR A 85 15.65 -21.08 -14.63
C TYR A 85 14.39 -20.82 -15.45
N ASN A 86 13.24 -21.30 -14.99
CA ASN A 86 11.95 -20.82 -15.48
C ASN A 86 11.50 -19.67 -14.58
N LEU A 87 11.33 -18.49 -15.17
CA LEU A 87 10.85 -17.30 -14.48
C LEU A 87 9.49 -16.91 -15.05
N GLN A 88 8.64 -16.34 -14.19
CA GLN A 88 7.31 -15.87 -14.56
C GLN A 88 7.32 -14.38 -14.85
N GLY A 89 6.71 -13.98 -15.96
CA GLY A 89 6.63 -12.60 -16.42
C GLY A 89 5.97 -11.69 -15.39
N GLY A 90 6.51 -10.49 -15.22
CA GLY A 90 5.98 -9.45 -14.33
C GLY A 90 6.24 -9.69 -12.84
N ARG A 91 6.84 -10.82 -12.44
CA ARG A 91 7.25 -11.06 -11.04
C ARG A 91 8.60 -10.43 -10.74
N LYS A 92 8.87 -10.12 -9.47
CA LYS A 92 10.17 -9.59 -9.01
C LYS A 92 11.05 -10.74 -8.55
N TYR A 93 12.28 -10.78 -9.04
CA TYR A 93 13.30 -11.73 -8.58
C TYR A 93 14.49 -10.97 -8.04
N HIS A 94 14.93 -11.35 -6.83
CA HIS A 94 16.22 -10.94 -6.30
C HIS A 94 17.25 -11.96 -6.77
N ILE A 95 18.23 -11.46 -7.53
CA ILE A 95 19.21 -12.28 -8.22
C ILE A 95 20.58 -11.73 -7.92
N TYR A 96 21.38 -12.51 -7.21
CA TYR A 96 22.70 -12.09 -6.79
C TYR A 96 23.68 -13.26 -6.73
N LEU A 97 24.96 -12.95 -6.92
CA LEU A 97 26.07 -13.87 -6.73
C LEU A 97 27.03 -13.24 -5.72
N THR A 98 27.24 -13.94 -4.61
CA THR A 98 28.09 -13.49 -3.51
C THR A 98 29.01 -14.62 -3.06
N GLY A 99 30.07 -14.29 -2.33
CA GLY A 99 31.06 -15.21 -1.78
C GLY A 99 32.14 -14.44 -1.05
N GLU A 100 33.14 -15.14 -0.50
CA GLU A 100 34.25 -14.50 0.23
C GLU A 100 35.04 -13.50 -0.64
N TRP A 101 35.01 -13.67 -1.97
CA TRP A 101 35.62 -12.75 -2.94
C TRP A 101 34.89 -11.41 -3.05
N ALA A 102 33.62 -11.32 -2.62
CA ALA A 102 32.86 -10.07 -2.54
C ALA A 102 33.35 -9.25 -1.34
N ASN A 103 34.60 -8.82 -1.43
CA ASN A 103 35.27 -7.98 -0.45
C ASN A 103 35.98 -6.83 -1.17
N PRO A 104 35.55 -5.56 -0.96
CA PRO A 104 36.12 -4.40 -1.65
C PRO A 104 37.61 -4.18 -1.36
N THR A 105 38.15 -4.79 -0.30
CA THR A 105 39.55 -4.63 0.12
C THR A 105 40.45 -5.80 -0.29
N THR A 106 39.88 -7.00 -0.41
CA THR A 106 40.63 -8.23 -0.68
C THR A 106 39.83 -9.12 -1.62
N HIS A 107 39.93 -8.87 -2.92
CA HIS A 107 39.31 -9.69 -3.96
C HIS A 107 40.37 -10.11 -4.99
N LEU A 108 40.24 -11.32 -5.50
CA LEU A 108 41.04 -11.82 -6.62
C LEU A 108 40.17 -12.36 -7.75
N THR A 109 38.87 -12.48 -7.55
CA THR A 109 37.91 -12.89 -8.57
C THR A 109 36.90 -11.77 -8.80
N ASP A 110 36.59 -11.59 -10.07
CA ASP A 110 35.58 -10.68 -10.58
C ASP A 110 34.66 -11.48 -11.51
N TYR A 111 33.39 -11.58 -11.11
CA TYR A 111 32.39 -12.33 -11.85
C TYR A 111 31.43 -11.36 -12.53
N ASP A 112 31.05 -11.61 -13.77
CA ASP A 112 29.94 -10.89 -14.43
C ASP A 112 28.74 -11.80 -14.62
N ILE A 113 27.53 -11.22 -14.69
CA ILE A 113 26.32 -11.97 -15.05
C ILE A 113 25.68 -11.41 -16.33
N HIS A 114 25.57 -12.28 -17.33
CA HIS A 114 24.83 -12.02 -18.55
C HIS A 114 23.53 -12.82 -18.56
N VAL A 115 22.41 -12.13 -18.79
CA VAL A 115 21.08 -12.73 -18.76
C VAL A 115 20.53 -12.90 -20.16
N TYR A 116 20.26 -14.12 -20.56
CA TYR A 116 19.65 -14.45 -21.84
C TYR A 116 18.25 -15.01 -21.66
N LYS A 117 17.31 -14.57 -22.50
CA LYS A 117 16.00 -15.20 -22.66
C LYS A 117 16.03 -16.18 -23.82
N ILE A 118 15.46 -17.37 -23.65
CA ILE A 118 15.40 -18.36 -24.72
C ILE A 118 14.15 -18.18 -25.56
N ASN A 119 14.35 -17.89 -26.85
CA ASN A 119 13.28 -17.84 -27.84
C ASN A 119 13.45 -18.98 -28.83
N GLY A 120 12.70 -20.07 -28.60
CA GLY A 120 12.88 -21.33 -29.32
C GLY A 120 14.21 -21.99 -28.97
N VAL A 121 15.18 -21.94 -29.88
CA VAL A 121 16.55 -22.48 -29.67
C VAL A 121 17.61 -21.39 -29.55
N ASN A 122 17.25 -20.12 -29.73
CA ASN A 122 18.21 -19.02 -29.77
C ASN A 122 18.19 -18.23 -28.46
N PRO A 123 19.33 -18.11 -27.75
CA PRO A 123 19.45 -17.20 -26.63
C PRO A 123 19.49 -15.75 -27.12
N VAL A 124 18.67 -14.90 -26.52
CA VAL A 124 18.62 -13.47 -26.76
C VAL A 124 19.12 -12.77 -25.50
N LEU A 125 20.22 -12.02 -25.60
CA LEU A 125 20.73 -11.22 -24.48
C LEU A 125 19.67 -10.19 -24.07
N THR A 126 19.37 -10.14 -22.78
CA THR A 126 18.36 -9.23 -22.21
C THR A 126 18.94 -8.28 -21.17
N SER A 127 20.02 -8.68 -20.48
CA SER A 127 20.70 -7.83 -19.51
C SER A 127 22.17 -8.24 -19.34
N THR A 128 22.98 -7.31 -18.90
CA THR A 128 24.40 -7.49 -18.55
C THR A 128 24.67 -6.75 -17.25
N HIS A 129 25.32 -7.43 -16.31
CA HIS A 129 25.67 -6.94 -14.98
C HIS A 129 27.15 -7.20 -14.78
N THR A 130 27.87 -6.11 -14.49
CA THR A 130 29.33 -6.04 -14.36
C THR A 130 29.61 -5.07 -13.23
N GLU A 131 29.60 -5.53 -11.99
CA GLU A 131 29.98 -4.68 -10.86
C GLU A 131 31.50 -4.51 -10.82
N SER A 132 31.97 -3.61 -9.96
CA SER A 132 33.42 -3.52 -9.74
C SER A 132 33.90 -4.74 -8.94
N ALA A 133 35.07 -5.27 -9.32
CA ALA A 133 35.73 -6.34 -8.60
C ALA A 133 35.66 -6.18 -7.06
N GLY A 134 35.25 -7.26 -6.40
CA GLY A 134 35.08 -7.31 -4.95
C GLY A 134 33.73 -6.82 -4.43
N LEU A 135 32.76 -6.52 -5.30
CA LEU A 135 31.36 -6.36 -4.94
C LEU A 135 30.55 -7.60 -5.34
N PRO A 136 29.44 -7.90 -4.65
CA PRO A 136 28.50 -8.90 -5.14
C PRO A 136 27.95 -8.51 -6.50
N GLU A 137 27.70 -9.51 -7.34
CA GLU A 137 26.97 -9.29 -8.57
C GLU A 137 25.48 -9.28 -8.28
N GLN A 138 24.76 -8.28 -8.82
CA GLN A 138 23.30 -8.20 -8.72
C GLN A 138 22.67 -7.93 -10.08
N VAL A 139 21.66 -8.73 -10.41
CA VAL A 139 20.92 -8.62 -11.66
C VAL A 139 19.61 -7.88 -11.43
N SER A 140 19.38 -6.81 -12.19
CA SER A 140 18.20 -5.96 -12.06
C SER A 140 17.79 -5.27 -13.37
N ASN A 141 16.52 -4.86 -13.45
CA ASN A 141 16.00 -4.03 -14.54
C ASN A 141 14.84 -3.13 -14.09
N ASP A 142 14.64 -2.96 -12.78
CA ASP A 142 13.57 -2.17 -12.17
C ASP A 142 13.83 -0.65 -12.15
N GLY A 143 14.97 -0.20 -12.69
CA GLY A 143 15.39 1.20 -12.69
C GLY A 143 15.95 1.69 -11.36
N GLN A 144 15.94 0.86 -10.31
CA GLN A 144 16.50 1.14 -8.99
C GLN A 144 17.71 0.26 -8.68
N GLY A 145 18.01 -0.72 -9.52
CA GLY A 145 19.16 -1.60 -9.36
C GLY A 145 18.86 -2.84 -8.52
N ARG A 146 17.62 -3.06 -8.06
CA ARG A 146 17.32 -4.00 -6.96
C ARG A 146 16.80 -5.35 -7.43
N TYR A 147 15.82 -5.35 -8.33
CA TYR A 147 15.16 -6.57 -8.77
C TYR A 147 15.19 -6.74 -10.28
N TYR A 148 15.20 -8.00 -10.72
CA TYR A 148 14.96 -8.40 -12.09
C TYR A 148 13.50 -8.78 -12.30
N ILE A 149 12.87 -8.17 -13.29
CA ILE A 149 11.47 -8.37 -13.68
C ILE A 149 11.46 -8.90 -15.12
N PRO A 150 11.28 -10.21 -15.34
CA PRO A 150 11.15 -10.76 -16.69
C PRO A 150 9.89 -10.23 -17.37
N GLY A 151 9.99 -9.95 -18.68
CA GLY A 151 8.84 -9.44 -19.45
C GLY A 151 7.77 -10.49 -19.77
N GLU A 152 8.10 -11.78 -19.71
CA GLU A 152 7.19 -12.89 -20.03
C GLU A 152 7.63 -14.19 -19.34
N ASP A 153 6.70 -15.15 -19.23
CA ASP A 153 7.00 -16.50 -18.79
C ASP A 153 7.97 -17.16 -19.77
N SER A 154 9.19 -17.47 -19.33
CA SER A 154 10.19 -18.04 -20.21
C SER A 154 11.29 -18.78 -19.46
N HIS A 155 12.14 -19.42 -20.23
CA HIS A 155 13.38 -19.99 -19.77
C HIS A 155 14.49 -18.95 -19.90
N TYR A 156 15.12 -18.63 -18.77
CA TYR A 156 16.19 -17.64 -18.67
C TYR A 156 17.50 -18.33 -18.33
N TRP A 157 18.57 -17.89 -18.98
CA TRP A 157 19.95 -18.35 -18.75
C TRP A 157 20.73 -17.24 -18.08
N PHE A 158 21.30 -17.54 -16.92
CA PHE A 158 22.22 -16.69 -16.18
C PHE A 158 23.62 -17.22 -16.42
N ASN A 159 24.35 -16.52 -17.29
CA ASN A 159 25.71 -16.86 -17.66
C ASN A 159 26.66 -16.08 -16.75
N VAL A 160 27.25 -16.79 -15.78
CA VAL A 160 28.26 -16.27 -14.86
C VAL A 160 29.62 -16.41 -15.51
N ARG A 161 30.35 -15.30 -15.67
CA ARG A 161 31.66 -15.25 -16.32
C ARG A 161 32.72 -14.81 -15.35
N ASN A 162 33.84 -15.51 -15.31
CA ASN A 162 35.02 -15.06 -14.59
C ASN A 162 35.82 -14.12 -15.52
N ASP A 163 35.88 -12.83 -15.21
CA ASP A 163 36.49 -11.84 -16.11
C ASP A 163 37.96 -12.16 -16.37
N ALA A 164 38.37 -12.10 -17.64
CA ALA A 164 39.71 -12.51 -18.07
C ALA A 164 40.82 -11.50 -17.72
N ILE A 165 40.44 -10.25 -17.49
CA ILE A 165 41.32 -9.08 -17.32
C ILE A 165 41.44 -8.74 -15.83
N GLU A 166 40.34 -8.76 -15.10
CA GLU A 166 40.23 -8.28 -13.73
C GLU A 166 40.45 -9.39 -12.70
N SER A 167 40.20 -10.64 -13.08
CA SER A 167 40.43 -11.78 -12.19
C SER A 167 41.86 -12.31 -12.20
N GLN A 168 42.31 -12.70 -11.00
CA GLN A 168 43.56 -13.37 -10.70
C GLN A 168 43.35 -14.75 -10.04
N ALA A 169 42.12 -15.08 -9.65
CA ALA A 169 41.75 -16.34 -9.00
C ALA A 169 40.41 -16.90 -9.52
N THR A 170 40.00 -18.02 -8.94
CA THR A 170 38.75 -18.74 -9.25
C THR A 170 38.06 -19.09 -7.93
N GLU A 171 37.61 -18.08 -7.22
CA GLU A 171 37.07 -18.23 -5.86
C GLU A 171 35.65 -18.82 -5.87
N SER A 172 35.23 -19.41 -4.75
CA SER A 172 33.89 -19.97 -4.63
C SER A 172 32.84 -18.88 -4.39
N GLY A 173 31.61 -19.11 -4.83
CA GLY A 173 30.48 -18.25 -4.52
C GLY A 173 29.17 -19.03 -4.49
N THR A 174 28.06 -18.33 -4.27
CA THR A 174 26.73 -18.88 -4.31
C THR A 174 25.83 -17.95 -5.12
N LEU A 175 25.26 -18.48 -6.21
CA LEU A 175 24.25 -17.79 -7.00
C LEU A 175 22.88 -18.05 -6.36
N MET A 176 22.16 -16.98 -6.04
CA MET A 176 20.79 -17.05 -5.58
C MET A 176 19.87 -16.39 -6.63
N VAL A 177 18.80 -17.09 -6.97
CA VAL A 177 17.67 -16.57 -7.74
C VAL A 177 16.44 -16.92 -6.95
N VAL A 178 15.77 -15.92 -6.39
CA VAL A 178 14.57 -16.12 -5.55
C VAL A 178 13.52 -15.08 -5.86
N GLU A 179 12.26 -15.48 -5.82
CA GLU A 179 11.14 -14.57 -6.03
C GLU A 179 10.94 -13.69 -4.80
N HIS A 180 10.91 -12.37 -5.02
CA HIS A 180 10.61 -11.39 -3.99
C HIS A 180 9.10 -11.16 -3.89
N ILE A 181 8.59 -11.18 -2.66
CA ILE A 181 7.20 -10.87 -2.32
C ILE A 181 7.14 -9.70 -1.36
N GLU A 182 6.04 -8.96 -1.44
CA GLU A 182 5.72 -7.89 -0.51
C GLU A 182 4.98 -8.48 0.70
N GLY A 183 5.24 -7.93 1.89
CA GLY A 183 4.44 -8.25 3.07
C GLY A 183 2.97 -7.84 2.88
N ASN A 184 2.10 -8.41 3.70
CA ASN A 184 0.67 -8.09 3.78
C ASN A 184 -0.04 -8.15 2.41
N THR A 185 0.28 -9.17 1.61
CA THR A 185 -0.34 -9.41 0.31
C THR A 185 -0.59 -10.91 0.15
N TRP A 186 -1.77 -11.27 -0.37
CA TRP A 186 -2.12 -12.65 -0.66
C TRP A 186 -1.48 -13.12 -1.97
N TYR A 187 -0.77 -14.24 -1.91
CA TYR A 187 -0.12 -14.89 -3.03
C TYR A 187 -0.67 -16.29 -3.25
N ARG A 188 -0.56 -16.76 -4.49
CA ARG A 188 -0.98 -18.11 -4.89
C ARG A 188 0.21 -18.93 -5.36
N ARG A 189 0.29 -20.17 -4.89
CA ARG A 189 1.31 -21.12 -5.32
C ARG A 189 0.74 -22.52 -5.53
N TYR A 190 0.88 -23.05 -6.74
CA TYR A 190 0.65 -24.47 -6.97
C TYR A 190 1.79 -25.28 -6.37
N LEU A 191 1.43 -26.29 -5.58
CA LEU A 191 2.34 -27.26 -5.00
C LEU A 191 1.84 -28.68 -5.27
N LYS A 192 2.79 -29.60 -5.32
CA LYS A 192 2.52 -31.03 -5.50
C LYS A 192 3.42 -31.85 -4.61
N GLY A 193 2.80 -32.64 -3.73
CA GLY A 193 3.50 -33.58 -2.88
C GLY A 193 4.32 -34.60 -3.67
N LYS A 194 5.10 -35.37 -2.92
CA LYS A 194 6.01 -36.37 -3.48
C LYS A 194 5.25 -37.43 -4.29
N VAL A 195 5.95 -38.03 -5.25
CA VAL A 195 5.46 -39.16 -6.04
C VAL A 195 6.43 -40.33 -5.84
N ASN A 196 5.93 -41.43 -5.28
CA ASN A 196 6.75 -42.58 -4.87
C ASN A 196 7.87 -42.18 -3.89
N GLU A 197 7.56 -41.34 -2.89
CA GLU A 197 8.50 -40.81 -1.89
C GLU A 197 9.60 -39.88 -2.43
N GLU A 198 9.59 -39.59 -3.74
CA GLU A 198 10.55 -38.69 -4.38
C GLU A 198 9.92 -37.31 -4.64
N PRO A 199 10.67 -36.21 -4.41
CA PRO A 199 10.20 -34.87 -4.72
C PRO A 199 10.03 -34.68 -6.23
N VAL A 200 9.00 -33.94 -6.62
CA VAL A 200 8.75 -33.46 -7.98
C VAL A 200 9.02 -31.94 -8.06
N PRO A 201 9.05 -31.31 -9.25
CA PRO A 201 9.45 -29.91 -9.37
C PRO A 201 8.71 -28.94 -8.42
N ASP A 202 7.40 -29.15 -8.23
CA ASP A 202 6.53 -28.33 -7.38
C ASP A 202 6.36 -28.84 -5.94
N THR A 203 7.19 -29.79 -5.49
CA THR A 203 7.16 -30.25 -4.08
C THR A 203 7.64 -29.18 -3.11
N THR A 204 8.55 -28.32 -3.56
CA THR A 204 9.09 -27.25 -2.73
C THR A 204 9.10 -25.94 -3.49
N TRP A 205 8.81 -24.85 -2.77
CA TRP A 205 8.98 -23.50 -3.28
C TRP A 205 9.54 -22.60 -2.19
N SER A 206 10.12 -21.47 -2.58
CA SER A 206 10.58 -20.46 -1.63
C SER A 206 10.33 -19.07 -2.17
N TYR A 207 10.15 -18.15 -1.24
CA TYR A 207 10.05 -16.72 -1.48
C TYR A 207 11.01 -15.97 -0.58
N GLU A 208 11.30 -14.74 -0.96
CA GLU A 208 12.05 -13.80 -0.16
C GLU A 208 11.23 -12.54 0.12
N PHE A 209 11.40 -11.97 1.30
CA PHE A 209 10.88 -10.64 1.62
C PHE A 209 11.82 -9.93 2.60
N VAL A 210 11.67 -8.61 2.69
CA VAL A 210 12.43 -7.76 3.61
C VAL A 210 11.45 -7.14 4.59
N SER A 211 11.76 -7.17 5.89
CA SER A 211 10.94 -6.53 6.92
C SER A 211 11.79 -6.07 8.10
N SER A 212 11.35 -5.00 8.75
CA SER A 212 11.86 -4.55 10.04
C SER A 212 10.89 -4.77 11.20
N SER A 213 9.75 -5.40 10.93
CA SER A 213 8.78 -5.73 11.97
C SER A 213 9.38 -6.69 12.99
N ASP A 214 9.05 -6.47 14.26
CA ASP A 214 9.40 -7.35 15.36
C ASP A 214 8.44 -8.54 15.50
N HIS A 215 7.35 -8.54 14.73
CA HIS A 215 6.37 -9.62 14.66
C HIS A 215 6.07 -9.99 13.22
N ILE A 216 6.09 -11.29 12.90
CA ILE A 216 5.75 -11.81 11.58
C ILE A 216 4.73 -12.92 11.74
N ARG A 217 3.66 -12.84 10.96
CA ARG A 217 2.70 -13.93 10.85
C ARG A 217 2.59 -14.44 9.43
N VAL A 218 2.82 -15.73 9.21
CA VAL A 218 2.64 -16.35 7.89
C VAL A 218 1.38 -17.21 7.91
N TYR A 219 0.40 -16.85 7.11
CA TYR A 219 -0.81 -17.65 6.87
C TYR A 219 -0.64 -18.49 5.61
N VAL A 220 -1.03 -19.76 5.67
CA VAL A 220 -1.10 -20.65 4.51
C VAL A 220 -2.44 -21.37 4.54
N ASP A 221 -3.35 -20.99 3.63
CA ASP A 221 -4.61 -21.67 3.35
C ASP A 221 -4.32 -22.88 2.44
N VAL A 222 -4.61 -24.07 2.95
CA VAL A 222 -4.26 -25.33 2.29
C VAL A 222 -5.49 -25.97 1.67
N PRO A 223 -5.51 -26.25 0.36
CA PRO A 223 -6.67 -26.85 -0.27
C PRO A 223 -6.84 -28.31 0.14
N GLN A 224 -8.09 -28.78 0.14
CA GLN A 224 -8.52 -30.12 0.61
C GLN A 224 -7.73 -31.32 0.06
N PHE A 225 -7.09 -31.19 -1.10
CA PHE A 225 -6.36 -32.29 -1.76
C PHE A 225 -4.83 -32.17 -1.64
N LEU A 226 -4.32 -31.20 -0.90
CA LEU A 226 -2.91 -31.02 -0.64
C LEU A 226 -2.62 -31.28 0.83
N ASP A 227 -1.58 -32.05 1.08
CA ASP A 227 -0.96 -32.23 2.40
C ASP A 227 0.36 -31.47 2.40
N MET A 228 0.52 -30.53 3.31
CA MET A 228 1.75 -29.77 3.47
C MET A 228 2.63 -30.44 4.52
N TYR A 229 3.90 -30.62 4.22
CA TYR A 229 4.85 -31.10 5.22
C TYR A 229 5.11 -29.97 6.21
N GLU A 230 5.72 -28.88 5.73
CA GLU A 230 6.09 -27.75 6.58
C GLU A 230 6.11 -26.44 5.76
N ALA A 231 5.79 -25.34 6.44
CA ALA A 231 6.22 -24.00 6.09
C ALA A 231 7.32 -23.58 7.07
N ARG A 232 8.41 -22.98 6.57
CA ARG A 232 9.57 -22.59 7.38
C ARG A 232 10.02 -21.18 7.04
N LEU A 233 10.31 -20.39 8.06
CA LEU A 233 10.81 -19.03 7.92
C LEU A 233 12.26 -18.94 8.43
N TYR A 234 13.15 -18.42 7.60
CA TYR A 234 14.57 -18.24 7.91
C TYR A 234 14.95 -16.76 7.88
N ILE A 235 15.67 -16.29 8.90
CA ILE A 235 16.32 -14.98 8.85
C ILE A 235 17.63 -15.15 8.09
N MET A 236 17.73 -14.57 6.89
CA MET A 236 18.84 -14.80 5.98
C MET A 236 19.87 -13.68 5.98
N GLY A 237 19.48 -12.46 6.32
CA GLY A 237 20.36 -11.30 6.28
C GLY A 237 20.01 -10.28 7.35
N ASN A 238 21.05 -9.69 7.95
CA ASN A 238 21.02 -8.51 8.79
C ASN A 238 22.36 -7.77 8.62
N PRO A 239 22.44 -6.80 7.69
CA PRO A 239 23.66 -6.03 7.47
C PRO A 239 24.16 -5.33 8.74
N GLY A 240 23.25 -4.88 9.62
CA GLY A 240 23.61 -4.26 10.91
C GLY A 240 24.31 -5.21 11.89
N ALA A 241 24.17 -6.52 11.70
CA ALA A 241 24.84 -7.56 12.47
C ALA A 241 25.99 -8.25 11.69
N ASN A 242 26.42 -7.68 10.56
CA ASN A 242 27.39 -8.28 9.63
C ASN A 242 26.96 -9.68 9.14
N LYS A 243 25.67 -9.84 8.86
CA LYS A 243 25.10 -11.05 8.26
C LYS A 243 24.57 -10.71 6.88
N GLY A 244 25.37 -10.99 5.86
CA GLY A 244 25.15 -10.43 4.53
C GLY A 244 25.50 -8.95 4.49
N GLU A 245 25.10 -8.27 3.42
CA GLU A 245 25.43 -6.87 3.14
C GLU A 245 24.26 -6.17 2.43
N LEU A 246 24.39 -4.86 2.25
CA LEU A 246 23.44 -4.05 1.50
C LEU A 246 23.96 -3.86 0.06
N VAL A 247 23.15 -4.25 -0.91
CA VAL A 247 23.41 -4.01 -2.34
C VAL A 247 22.23 -3.20 -2.89
N GLU A 248 22.50 -2.01 -3.43
CA GLU A 248 21.46 -1.07 -3.90
C GLU A 248 20.33 -0.82 -2.88
N GLY A 249 20.70 -0.76 -1.60
CA GLY A 249 19.79 -0.48 -0.49
C GLY A 249 18.90 -1.64 -0.04
N ILE A 250 19.08 -2.85 -0.58
CA ILE A 250 18.41 -4.07 -0.10
C ILE A 250 19.42 -5.07 0.48
N PRO A 251 19.06 -5.79 1.56
CA PRO A 251 19.93 -6.81 2.14
C PRO A 251 20.01 -8.05 1.25
N ILE A 252 21.21 -8.60 1.06
CA ILE A 252 21.42 -9.95 0.52
C ILE A 252 21.68 -10.94 1.67
N ALA A 253 21.48 -12.23 1.41
CA ALA A 253 21.64 -13.27 2.43
C ALA A 253 23.11 -13.40 2.87
N TRP A 254 23.32 -13.75 4.13
CA TRP A 254 24.59 -14.25 4.62
C TRP A 254 24.92 -15.57 3.89
N GLU A 255 25.96 -15.53 3.06
CA GLU A 255 26.27 -16.60 2.08
C GLU A 255 26.36 -18.02 2.68
N PRO A 256 27.03 -18.25 3.83
CA PRO A 256 27.04 -19.58 4.46
C PRO A 256 25.63 -20.05 4.85
N GLY A 257 24.75 -19.12 5.21
CA GLY A 257 23.36 -19.39 5.52
C GLY A 257 22.56 -19.96 4.35
N LEU A 258 22.86 -19.54 3.11
CA LEU A 258 22.27 -20.10 1.89
C LEU A 258 22.68 -21.57 1.67
N ARG A 259 23.83 -21.97 2.23
CA ARG A 259 24.37 -23.34 2.17
C ARG A 259 23.98 -24.18 3.38
N GLY A 260 23.04 -23.70 4.19
CA GLY A 260 22.51 -24.40 5.35
C GLY A 260 23.29 -24.20 6.64
N GLU A 261 24.33 -23.37 6.67
CA GLU A 261 25.01 -23.05 7.93
C GLU A 261 24.14 -22.16 8.82
N VAL A 262 24.22 -22.36 10.12
CA VAL A 262 23.46 -21.59 11.11
C VAL A 262 24.43 -20.81 11.98
N SER A 263 24.18 -19.50 12.10
CA SER A 263 24.86 -18.64 13.06
C SER A 263 23.81 -17.97 13.92
N THR A 264 23.70 -18.40 15.17
CA THR A 264 22.68 -17.94 16.12
C THR A 264 21.26 -18.09 15.56
N VAL A 265 20.67 -17.03 15.04
CA VAL A 265 19.31 -16.99 14.46
C VAL A 265 19.32 -16.87 12.93
N TYR A 266 20.51 -16.73 12.34
CA TYR A 266 20.70 -16.45 10.92
C TYR A 266 21.06 -17.70 10.11
N GLY A 267 20.55 -17.79 8.88
CA GLY A 267 20.87 -18.83 7.93
C GLY A 267 20.08 -20.12 8.15
N GLY A 268 20.69 -21.24 7.77
CA GLY A 268 20.08 -22.56 7.84
C GLY A 268 19.09 -22.85 6.71
N TYR A 269 19.08 -22.04 5.64
CA TYR A 269 18.15 -22.22 4.54
C TYR A 269 18.31 -23.60 3.91
N ASN A 270 17.19 -24.32 3.85
CA ASN A 270 17.12 -25.61 3.19
C ASN A 270 15.65 -25.95 2.88
N LEU A 271 15.49 -26.89 1.96
CA LEU A 271 14.20 -27.48 1.57
C LEU A 271 14.14 -28.98 1.92
N ASP A 272 15.12 -29.46 2.68
CA ASP A 272 15.22 -30.86 3.07
C ASP A 272 14.35 -31.11 4.31
N GLN A 273 13.57 -32.18 4.28
CA GLN A 273 12.76 -32.60 5.41
C GLN A 273 13.60 -32.88 6.66
N GLN A 274 14.86 -33.30 6.49
CA GLN A 274 15.81 -33.56 7.58
C GLN A 274 16.74 -32.37 7.88
N GLY A 275 16.65 -31.28 7.11
CA GLY A 275 17.50 -30.11 7.31
C GLY A 275 17.13 -29.31 8.55
N TYR A 276 17.89 -28.25 8.80
CA TYR A 276 17.64 -27.35 9.92
C TYR A 276 16.23 -26.75 9.85
N ARG A 277 15.61 -26.59 11.02
CA ARG A 277 14.34 -25.89 11.20
C ARG A 277 14.38 -25.08 12.47
N ASN A 278 13.85 -23.86 12.39
CA ASN A 278 13.63 -23.03 13.56
C ASN A 278 12.26 -23.37 14.13
N GLU A 279 12.21 -24.04 15.28
CA GLU A 279 10.95 -24.49 15.92
C GLU A 279 10.00 -23.33 16.22
N ASN A 280 10.52 -22.11 16.42
CA ASN A 280 9.70 -20.93 16.67
C ASN A 280 9.20 -20.24 15.39
N ALA A 281 9.71 -20.63 14.21
CA ALA A 281 9.42 -19.98 12.94
C ALA A 281 9.04 -21.02 11.86
N MET A 282 8.25 -22.01 12.25
CA MET A 282 7.73 -23.04 11.36
C MET A 282 6.29 -23.42 11.71
N ALA A 283 5.61 -24.02 10.74
CA ALA A 283 4.32 -24.67 10.92
C ALA A 283 4.29 -25.95 10.10
N SER A 284 3.55 -26.94 10.57
CA SER A 284 3.32 -28.22 9.88
C SER A 284 1.86 -28.61 10.00
N CYS A 285 1.35 -29.40 9.05
CA CYS A 285 0.06 -30.05 9.19
C CYS A 285 0.22 -31.58 9.15
N GLU A 286 -0.76 -32.29 9.71
CA GLU A 286 -0.75 -33.77 9.74
C GLU A 286 -1.83 -34.35 8.81
N ARG A 287 -2.57 -33.49 8.11
CA ARG A 287 -3.74 -33.85 7.30
C ARG A 287 -3.90 -32.93 6.11
N MET A 288 -4.40 -33.51 5.01
CA MET A 288 -4.79 -32.75 3.82
C MET A 288 -5.83 -31.65 4.13
N GLY A 289 -5.58 -30.47 3.59
CA GLY A 289 -6.47 -29.31 3.73
C GLY A 289 -6.46 -28.63 5.10
N GLU A 290 -5.45 -28.89 5.92
CA GLU A 290 -5.26 -28.21 7.20
C GLU A 290 -4.38 -26.97 7.01
N ASP A 291 -4.95 -25.80 7.32
CA ASP A 291 -4.25 -24.53 7.23
C ASP A 291 -3.09 -24.47 8.21
N MET A 292 -2.05 -23.70 7.84
CA MET A 292 -0.87 -23.50 8.66
C MET A 292 -0.69 -22.03 9.00
N VAL A 293 -0.24 -21.77 10.24
CA VAL A 293 0.10 -20.43 10.70
C VAL A 293 1.45 -20.45 11.41
N ILE A 294 2.39 -19.64 10.94
CA ILE A 294 3.59 -19.28 11.68
C ILE A 294 3.30 -17.97 12.39
N ASP A 295 3.44 -17.89 13.71
CA ASP A 295 3.30 -16.66 14.49
C ASP A 295 4.63 -16.42 15.21
N PHE A 296 5.47 -15.56 14.63
CA PHE A 296 6.89 -15.47 14.93
C PHE A 296 7.27 -14.11 15.51
N GLU A 297 7.68 -14.12 16.77
CA GLU A 297 8.34 -12.99 17.44
C GLU A 297 9.81 -12.95 17.04
N VAL A 298 10.22 -11.85 16.39
CA VAL A 298 11.55 -11.73 15.81
C VAL A 298 12.56 -11.44 16.92
N PRO A 299 13.58 -12.30 17.13
CA PRO A 299 14.48 -12.19 18.29
C PRO A 299 15.56 -11.10 18.15
N VAL A 300 15.58 -10.38 17.02
CA VAL A 300 16.61 -9.39 16.67
C VAL A 300 15.96 -8.22 15.93
N SER A 301 16.49 -7.01 16.15
CA SER A 301 16.04 -5.81 15.47
C SER A 301 16.82 -5.53 14.17
N GLY A 302 16.23 -4.73 13.29
CA GLY A 302 16.87 -4.19 12.08
C GLY A 302 16.06 -4.50 10.83
N THR A 303 16.55 -4.08 9.67
CA THR A 303 15.99 -4.48 8.38
C THR A 303 16.54 -5.84 8.01
N LEU A 304 15.67 -6.85 8.02
CA LEU A 304 16.04 -8.25 7.91
C LEU A 304 15.57 -8.81 6.57
N LEU A 305 16.42 -9.64 5.96
CA LEU A 305 16.06 -10.47 4.82
C LEU A 305 15.51 -11.80 5.33
N TYR A 306 14.39 -12.26 4.77
CA TYR A 306 13.78 -13.52 5.14
C TYR A 306 13.60 -14.42 3.92
N HIS A 307 13.83 -15.72 4.09
CA HIS A 307 13.38 -16.74 3.14
C HIS A 307 12.24 -17.55 3.74
N LEU A 308 11.11 -17.64 3.03
CA LEU A 308 9.97 -18.49 3.36
C LEU A 308 9.99 -19.73 2.47
N ALA A 309 10.25 -20.90 3.06
CA ALA A 309 10.18 -22.19 2.38
C ALA A 309 8.82 -22.85 2.59
N LEU A 310 8.25 -23.40 1.52
CA LEU A 310 6.98 -24.11 1.49
C LEU A 310 7.22 -25.52 0.94
N ILE A 311 6.85 -26.54 1.71
CA ILE A 311 7.17 -27.95 1.43
C ILE A 311 5.88 -28.76 1.44
N ALA A 312 5.50 -29.33 0.31
CA ALA A 312 4.38 -30.26 0.19
C ALA A 312 4.81 -31.70 0.53
N GLU A 313 3.91 -32.47 1.12
CA GLU A 313 4.13 -33.88 1.43
C GLU A 313 3.41 -34.79 0.43
N TYR A 314 2.08 -34.67 0.36
CA TYR A 314 1.23 -35.52 -0.46
C TYR A 314 0.15 -34.73 -1.20
N GLY A 315 -0.39 -35.31 -2.27
CA GLY A 315 -1.47 -34.68 -3.03
C GLY A 315 -1.02 -33.48 -3.86
N TYR A 316 -1.95 -32.58 -4.17
CA TYR A 316 -1.70 -31.39 -4.99
C TYR A 316 -2.77 -30.32 -4.78
N GLY A 317 -2.39 -29.07 -5.02
CA GLY A 317 -3.32 -27.96 -4.98
C GLY A 317 -2.61 -26.62 -5.07
N THR A 318 -3.40 -25.56 -5.16
CA THR A 318 -2.90 -24.19 -5.06
C THR A 318 -3.20 -23.69 -3.66
N ILE A 319 -2.14 -23.34 -2.92
CA ILE A 319 -2.28 -22.63 -1.64
C ILE A 319 -2.48 -21.14 -1.90
N ASP A 320 -3.23 -20.50 -1.01
CA ASP A 320 -3.22 -19.05 -0.83
C ASP A 320 -2.39 -18.76 0.43
N PHE A 321 -1.44 -17.82 0.39
CA PHE A 321 -0.61 -17.51 1.54
C PHE A 321 -0.32 -16.02 1.66
N MET A 322 -0.04 -15.56 2.87
CA MET A 322 0.30 -14.17 3.17
C MET A 322 1.40 -14.12 4.24
N VAL A 323 2.34 -13.21 4.08
CA VAL A 323 3.31 -12.85 5.13
C VAL A 323 2.87 -11.52 5.72
N GLN A 324 2.17 -11.55 6.85
CA GLN A 324 1.79 -10.36 7.60
C GLN A 324 2.98 -9.83 8.39
N THR A 325 3.28 -8.54 8.21
CA THR A 325 4.34 -7.82 8.92
C THR A 325 3.85 -6.52 9.53
N ASP A 326 2.60 -6.14 9.25
CA ASP A 326 1.94 -4.98 9.83
C ASP A 326 0.68 -5.43 10.56
N PHE A 327 0.53 -4.95 11.78
CA PHE A 327 -0.54 -5.28 12.72
C PHE A 327 -1.17 -4.02 13.32
N ASP A 328 -0.64 -2.85 13.01
CA ASP A 328 -1.09 -1.60 13.58
C ASP A 328 -2.29 -1.08 12.77
N SER A 329 -3.34 -0.67 13.46
CA SER A 329 -4.50 -0.07 12.81
C SER A 329 -4.30 1.42 12.61
N PRO A 330 -4.97 2.03 11.59
CA PRO A 330 -4.99 3.46 11.44
C PRO A 330 -5.37 4.18 12.74
N ILE A 331 -4.67 5.26 13.05
CA ILE A 331 -4.96 6.12 14.19
C ILE A 331 -5.94 7.19 13.73
N LEU A 332 -7.14 7.22 14.34
CA LEU A 332 -8.18 8.19 14.05
C LEU A 332 -8.34 9.19 15.21
N GLN A 333 -8.37 10.48 14.88
CA GLN A 333 -8.61 11.55 15.85
C GLN A 333 -9.69 12.52 15.34
N LEU A 334 -10.75 12.71 16.12
CA LEU A 334 -11.76 13.73 15.81
C LEU A 334 -11.15 15.13 15.89
N VAL A 335 -11.41 15.94 14.86
CA VAL A 335 -10.90 17.32 14.77
C VAL A 335 -12.04 18.28 15.10
N GLU A 336 -11.92 18.94 16.25
CA GLU A 336 -12.88 19.95 16.73
C GLU A 336 -14.34 19.47 16.66
N ALA A 337 -14.57 18.20 17.03
CA ALA A 337 -15.91 17.62 17.03
C ALA A 337 -16.83 18.43 17.97
N PRO A 338 -17.98 18.92 17.47
CA PRO A 338 -18.90 19.68 18.29
C PRO A 338 -19.53 18.77 19.34
N GLU A 339 -19.68 19.26 20.58
CA GLU A 339 -20.53 18.62 21.59
C GLU A 339 -21.99 19.04 21.41
N THR A 340 -22.20 20.27 20.95
CA THR A 340 -23.51 20.88 20.70
C THR A 340 -23.54 21.61 19.35
N VAL A 341 -24.68 21.55 18.65
CA VAL A 341 -24.88 22.24 17.36
C VAL A 341 -26.12 23.14 17.39
N GLU A 342 -26.11 24.15 16.53
CA GLU A 342 -27.27 25.02 16.28
C GLU A 342 -28.37 24.27 15.52
N GLU A 343 -29.61 24.71 15.71
CA GLU A 343 -30.79 23.95 15.29
C GLU A 343 -30.93 23.82 13.76
N GLN A 344 -31.35 22.64 13.32
CA GLN A 344 -31.74 22.35 11.93
C GLN A 344 -30.68 22.65 10.85
N GLU A 345 -29.42 22.81 11.23
CA GLU A 345 -28.32 22.97 10.29
C GLU A 345 -27.57 21.65 10.05
N PRO A 346 -27.17 21.36 8.79
CA PRO A 346 -26.25 20.26 8.52
C PRO A 346 -24.95 20.41 9.31
N THR A 347 -24.53 19.36 10.00
CA THR A 347 -23.35 19.38 10.86
C THR A 347 -22.16 18.78 10.13
N ARG A 348 -21.09 19.56 9.98
CA ARG A 348 -19.83 19.08 9.42
C ARG A 348 -18.96 18.45 10.52
N LEU A 349 -18.52 17.23 10.29
CA LEU A 349 -17.62 16.48 11.16
C LEU A 349 -16.31 16.21 10.41
N VAL A 350 -15.20 16.19 11.14
CA VAL A 350 -13.86 15.96 10.58
C VAL A 350 -13.10 14.97 11.45
N VAL A 351 -12.39 14.06 10.80
CA VAL A 351 -11.44 13.15 11.43
C VAL A 351 -10.07 13.31 10.75
N ASN A 352 -9.01 13.33 11.55
CA ASN A 352 -7.65 13.16 11.07
C ASN A 352 -7.29 11.67 11.17
N ILE A 353 -6.76 11.12 10.08
CA ILE A 353 -6.37 9.71 9.99
C ILE A 353 -4.88 9.65 9.70
N GLN A 354 -4.14 8.93 10.54
CA GLN A 354 -2.70 8.73 10.42
C GLN A 354 -2.40 7.25 10.44
N ASP A 355 -1.51 6.84 9.55
CA ASP A 355 -1.02 5.49 9.45
C ASP A 355 0.40 5.53 8.86
N GLU A 356 1.22 4.52 9.17
CA GLU A 356 2.54 4.38 8.54
C GLU A 356 2.41 3.99 7.06
N LEU A 357 1.31 3.33 6.73
CA LEU A 357 0.91 2.95 5.39
C LEU A 357 -0.20 3.86 4.84
N SER A 358 -0.53 3.67 3.57
CA SER A 358 -1.63 4.41 2.95
C SER A 358 -2.98 3.86 3.45
N ILE A 359 -3.98 4.74 3.52
CA ILE A 359 -5.37 4.36 3.82
C ILE A 359 -6.04 3.81 2.55
N ALA A 360 -6.54 2.58 2.60
CA ALA A 360 -7.25 1.94 1.49
C ALA A 360 -8.73 2.32 1.45
N GLU A 361 -9.41 2.28 2.60
CA GLU A 361 -10.84 2.56 2.70
C GLU A 361 -11.15 3.44 3.92
N THR A 362 -12.15 4.30 3.79
CA THR A 362 -12.70 5.08 4.91
C THR A 362 -14.21 5.07 4.86
N SER A 363 -14.85 4.85 6.00
CA SER A 363 -16.29 4.86 6.13
C SER A 363 -16.74 5.76 7.28
N PHE A 364 -17.96 6.29 7.16
CA PHE A 364 -18.63 7.02 8.20
C PHE A 364 -20.08 6.56 8.34
N SER A 365 -20.52 6.38 9.58
CA SER A 365 -21.90 6.08 9.88
C SER A 365 -22.41 6.88 11.07
N TYR A 366 -23.71 7.18 11.10
CA TYR A 366 -24.34 7.89 12.21
C TYR A 366 -25.72 7.31 12.54
N SER A 367 -26.13 7.46 13.80
CA SER A 367 -27.42 7.03 14.35
C SER A 367 -28.12 8.19 15.04
N THR A 368 -29.45 8.21 14.91
CA THR A 368 -30.35 9.18 15.54
C THR A 368 -31.34 8.52 16.49
N ASN A 369 -31.19 7.21 16.75
CA ASN A 369 -32.13 6.40 17.52
C ASN A 369 -31.44 5.49 18.53
N GLY A 370 -30.32 5.95 19.12
CA GLY A 370 -29.60 5.20 20.14
C GLY A 370 -28.90 3.95 19.59
N GLY A 371 -28.37 4.02 18.37
CA GLY A 371 -27.64 2.93 17.71
C GLY A 371 -28.51 1.80 17.16
N VAL A 372 -29.85 1.91 17.16
CA VAL A 372 -30.75 0.88 16.63
C VAL A 372 -30.61 0.73 15.11
N SER A 373 -30.41 1.84 14.40
CA SER A 373 -30.09 1.84 12.97
C SER A 373 -29.05 2.90 12.64
N TRP A 374 -28.22 2.61 11.64
CA TRP A 374 -27.11 3.45 11.21
C TRP A 374 -27.28 3.85 9.75
N SER A 375 -27.08 5.14 9.47
CA SER A 375 -27.01 5.70 8.13
C SER A 375 -25.56 5.91 7.74
N THR A 376 -25.17 5.55 6.52
CA THR A 376 -23.80 5.70 6.02
C THR A 376 -23.68 6.91 5.10
N LEU A 377 -22.59 7.66 5.22
CA LEU A 377 -22.25 8.74 4.29
C LEU A 377 -20.78 8.60 3.87
N PRO A 378 -20.44 8.83 2.59
CA PRO A 378 -19.06 8.74 2.14
C PRO A 378 -18.23 9.92 2.68
N PRO A 379 -17.09 9.67 3.35
CA PRO A 379 -16.15 10.73 3.71
C PRO A 379 -15.53 11.40 2.47
N THR A 380 -15.22 12.68 2.57
CA THR A 380 -14.49 13.45 1.56
C THR A 380 -13.04 13.66 2.01
N ILE A 381 -12.07 13.30 1.17
CA ILE A 381 -10.64 13.47 1.45
C ILE A 381 -10.26 14.95 1.38
N GLU A 382 -9.56 15.44 2.39
CA GLU A 382 -9.03 16.80 2.50
C GLU A 382 -7.50 16.80 2.63
N GLN A 383 -6.90 17.98 2.72
CA GLN A 383 -5.45 18.11 2.92
C GLN A 383 -5.04 17.71 4.34
N GLY A 384 -3.83 17.17 4.48
CA GLY A 384 -3.22 16.89 5.77
C GLY A 384 -3.76 15.65 6.50
N GLY A 385 -4.31 14.67 5.76
CA GLY A 385 -4.87 13.44 6.35
C GLY A 385 -6.25 13.62 6.96
N ASN A 386 -6.93 14.74 6.66
CA ASN A 386 -8.27 15.01 7.15
C ASN A 386 -9.33 14.42 6.20
N TYR A 387 -10.39 13.89 6.79
CA TYR A 387 -11.58 13.39 6.10
C TYR A 387 -12.78 14.07 6.72
N SER A 388 -13.70 14.56 5.88
CA SER A 388 -14.89 15.25 6.35
C SER A 388 -16.18 14.62 5.85
N VAL A 389 -17.23 14.80 6.64
CA VAL A 389 -18.59 14.40 6.30
C VAL A 389 -19.56 15.47 6.79
N THR A 390 -20.68 15.63 6.09
CA THR A 390 -21.74 16.54 6.52
C THR A 390 -22.98 15.71 6.83
N VAL A 391 -23.29 15.57 8.11
CA VAL A 391 -24.53 14.95 8.59
C VAL A 391 -25.69 15.90 8.26
N PRO A 392 -26.74 15.45 7.57
CA PRO A 392 -27.93 16.27 7.30
C PRO A 392 -28.56 16.81 8.58
N ALA A 393 -29.39 17.85 8.44
CA ALA A 393 -30.18 18.36 9.56
C ALA A 393 -31.04 17.25 10.17
N VAL A 394 -31.00 17.13 11.50
CA VAL A 394 -31.81 16.17 12.26
C VAL A 394 -32.80 16.91 13.16
N GLU A 395 -33.85 16.21 13.60
CA GLU A 395 -34.90 16.77 14.44
C GLU A 395 -34.37 17.24 15.80
N ARG A 396 -35.05 18.23 16.40
CA ARG A 396 -34.71 18.76 17.73
C ARG A 396 -34.71 17.64 18.79
N ASP A 397 -33.87 17.80 19.81
CA ASP A 397 -33.71 16.88 20.95
C ASP A 397 -33.21 15.48 20.56
N THR A 398 -32.65 15.34 19.35
CA THR A 398 -32.04 14.09 18.89
C THR A 398 -30.56 14.05 19.29
N LEU A 399 -30.16 12.98 19.99
CA LEU A 399 -28.75 12.64 20.16
C LEU A 399 -28.25 12.00 18.86
N VAL A 400 -27.20 12.57 18.26
CA VAL A 400 -26.51 11.98 17.13
C VAL A 400 -25.27 11.28 17.62
N GLU A 401 -25.19 9.98 17.39
CA GLU A 401 -24.00 9.16 17.62
C GLU A 401 -23.39 8.84 16.26
N TYR A 402 -22.06 8.87 16.14
CA TYR A 402 -21.39 8.60 14.88
C TYR A 402 -20.07 7.87 15.05
N ILE A 403 -19.65 7.18 13.99
CA ILE A 403 -18.43 6.38 13.92
C ILE A 403 -17.73 6.69 12.60
N PHE A 404 -16.44 7.04 12.69
CA PHE A 404 -15.52 6.97 11.57
C PHE A 404 -14.73 5.67 11.67
N GLN A 405 -14.53 5.00 10.54
CA GLN A 405 -13.65 3.85 10.42
C GLN A 405 -12.70 4.04 9.24
N ALA A 406 -11.49 3.51 9.35
CA ALA A 406 -10.51 3.49 8.28
C ALA A 406 -9.82 2.13 8.24
N GLU A 407 -9.54 1.67 7.04
CA GLU A 407 -8.77 0.46 6.75
C GLU A 407 -7.51 0.88 5.99
N ASP A 408 -6.35 0.46 6.47
CA ASP A 408 -5.08 0.64 5.74
C ASP A 408 -4.99 -0.27 4.51
N GLU A 409 -3.94 -0.13 3.69
CA GLU A 409 -3.68 -1.04 2.56
C GLU A 409 -3.47 -2.52 2.95
N ARG A 410 -3.41 -2.84 4.24
CA ARG A 410 -3.09 -4.16 4.78
C ARG A 410 -4.26 -4.82 5.51
N GLY A 411 -5.40 -4.14 5.60
CA GLY A 411 -6.62 -4.64 6.20
C GLY A 411 -6.75 -4.37 7.70
N ASN A 412 -5.84 -3.61 8.32
CA ASN A 412 -5.98 -3.22 9.71
C ASN A 412 -7.03 -2.10 9.80
N VAL A 413 -7.96 -2.21 10.76
CA VAL A 413 -9.12 -1.32 10.86
C VAL A 413 -9.05 -0.50 12.15
N GLY A 414 -8.99 0.82 12.00
CA GLY A 414 -9.11 1.78 13.09
C GLY A 414 -10.50 2.40 13.14
N GLU A 415 -10.98 2.77 14.34
CA GLU A 415 -12.25 3.46 14.50
C GLU A 415 -12.21 4.55 15.58
N VAL A 416 -13.06 5.57 15.42
CA VAL A 416 -13.31 6.58 16.44
C VAL A 416 -14.79 6.92 16.50
N LEU A 417 -15.33 6.98 17.72
CA LEU A 417 -16.72 7.32 17.99
C LEU A 417 -16.82 8.75 18.49
N GLY A 418 -17.93 9.40 18.16
CA GLY A 418 -18.29 10.70 18.71
C GLY A 418 -19.81 10.88 18.80
N SER A 419 -20.22 11.95 19.44
CA SER A 419 -21.63 12.30 19.55
C SER A 419 -21.81 13.80 19.71
N TYR A 420 -22.95 14.32 19.26
CA TYR A 420 -23.36 15.70 19.53
C TYR A 420 -24.86 15.80 19.81
N THR A 421 -25.25 16.87 20.50
CA THR A 421 -26.65 17.23 20.76
C THR A 421 -26.94 18.67 20.33
N PHE A 422 -28.13 19.19 20.59
CA PHE A 422 -28.51 20.56 20.24
C PHE A 422 -28.30 21.52 21.41
N VAL A 423 -27.97 22.77 21.11
CA VAL A 423 -28.04 23.85 22.11
C VAL A 423 -29.50 24.04 22.52
N PRO A 424 -29.85 23.96 23.81
CA PRO A 424 -31.19 24.31 24.26
C PRO A 424 -31.41 25.81 23.99
N GLN A 425 -32.34 26.18 23.10
CA GLN A 425 -32.72 27.58 22.97
C GLN A 425 -33.26 28.07 24.31
N THR A 426 -32.57 29.04 24.89
CA THR A 426 -33.01 29.73 26.09
C THR A 426 -33.61 31.06 25.64
N ASP A 427 -34.93 31.14 25.60
CA ASP A 427 -35.63 32.39 25.37
C ASP A 427 -35.57 33.26 26.63
N PHE A 428 -35.00 34.46 26.50
CA PHE A 428 -34.88 35.44 27.58
C PHE A 428 -35.84 36.61 27.42
N ASP A 429 -36.54 36.70 26.29
CA ASP A 429 -37.50 37.77 26.06
C ASP A 429 -38.81 37.45 26.79
N ALA A 430 -39.45 38.49 27.31
CA ALA A 430 -40.75 38.33 27.94
C ALA A 430 -41.85 38.27 26.87
N PRO A 431 -42.93 37.50 27.08
CA PRO A 431 -44.09 37.53 26.19
C PRO A 431 -44.60 38.96 25.99
N SER A 432 -44.98 39.30 24.76
CA SER A 432 -45.64 40.56 24.43
C SER A 432 -47.14 40.47 24.71
N LEU A 433 -47.72 41.49 25.34
CA LEU A 433 -49.14 41.57 25.69
C LEU A 433 -49.77 42.83 25.10
N ASP A 434 -50.72 42.65 24.18
CA ASP A 434 -51.50 43.73 23.58
C ASP A 434 -52.97 43.63 23.98
N LEU A 435 -53.45 44.54 24.83
CA LEU A 435 -54.87 44.62 25.19
C LEU A 435 -55.69 45.09 23.99
N ILE A 436 -56.79 44.38 23.72
CA ILE A 436 -57.66 44.68 22.59
C ILE A 436 -58.85 45.51 23.09
N ASP A 437 -58.90 46.77 22.67
CA ASP A 437 -59.99 47.73 22.90
C ASP A 437 -60.61 47.64 24.31
N PRO A 438 -59.81 47.83 25.39
CA PRO A 438 -60.34 47.76 26.74
C PRO A 438 -61.37 48.88 26.96
N PRO A 439 -62.59 48.58 27.42
CA PRO A 439 -63.61 49.60 27.69
C PRO A 439 -63.17 50.51 28.84
N GLU A 440 -63.22 51.83 28.62
CA GLU A 440 -62.97 52.82 29.69
C GLU A 440 -64.07 52.85 30.75
N PHE A 441 -65.30 52.51 30.35
CA PHE A 441 -66.47 52.42 31.22
C PHE A 441 -67.40 51.29 30.74
N SER A 442 -68.07 50.60 31.66
CA SER A 442 -69.11 49.60 31.35
C SER A 442 -70.38 49.89 32.16
N GLU A 443 -71.47 50.28 31.48
CA GLU A 443 -72.82 50.46 32.09
C GLU A 443 -73.63 49.15 32.10
N SER A 444 -73.00 48.03 31.73
CA SER A 444 -73.68 46.76 31.53
C SER A 444 -74.07 46.09 32.86
N GLU A 445 -75.25 45.48 32.91
CA GLU A 445 -75.63 44.50 33.95
C GLU A 445 -75.04 43.09 33.68
N GLU A 446 -74.10 42.99 32.74
CA GLU A 446 -73.36 41.77 32.43
C GLU A 446 -71.86 41.92 32.76
N PRO A 447 -71.14 40.82 33.05
CA PRO A 447 -69.69 40.83 33.21
C PRO A 447 -68.97 41.50 32.03
N THR A 448 -67.99 42.35 32.33
CA THR A 448 -67.21 43.04 31.30
C THR A 448 -66.16 42.10 30.73
N ARG A 449 -66.16 41.91 29.41
CA ARG A 449 -65.18 41.06 28.71
C ARG A 449 -63.96 41.88 28.32
N LEU A 450 -62.79 41.34 28.58
CA LEU A 450 -61.50 41.87 28.18
C LEU A 450 -60.75 40.84 27.36
N ALA A 451 -60.04 41.30 26.33
CA ALA A 451 -59.25 40.44 25.46
C ALA A 451 -57.81 40.96 25.39
N VAL A 452 -56.86 40.03 25.30
CA VAL A 452 -55.43 40.32 25.16
C VAL A 452 -54.84 39.38 24.11
N ASN A 453 -54.06 39.93 23.20
CA ASN A 453 -53.21 39.15 22.32
C ASN A 453 -51.87 38.94 23.03
N VAL A 454 -51.48 37.68 23.21
CA VAL A 454 -50.22 37.29 23.85
C VAL A 454 -49.37 36.58 22.81
N THR A 455 -48.22 37.16 22.49
CA THR A 455 -47.28 36.60 21.50
C THR A 455 -45.91 36.42 22.11
N ASP A 456 -45.25 35.33 21.72
CA ASP A 456 -43.91 34.98 22.17
C ASP A 456 -43.26 34.07 21.10
N VAL A 457 -41.93 34.08 21.00
CA VAL A 457 -41.17 33.15 20.17
C VAL A 457 -41.14 31.75 20.80
N SER A 458 -41.34 31.65 22.11
CA SER A 458 -41.52 30.41 22.84
C SER A 458 -42.99 30.11 23.15
N GLN A 459 -43.28 28.88 23.60
CA GLN A 459 -44.65 28.48 23.92
C GLN A 459 -45.15 29.18 25.20
N ILE A 460 -46.29 29.87 25.11
CA ILE A 460 -46.96 30.46 26.28
C ILE A 460 -47.40 29.37 27.25
N LYS A 461 -46.83 29.37 28.45
CA LYS A 461 -47.12 28.37 29.50
C LYS A 461 -48.41 28.64 30.26
N ASP A 462 -48.66 29.90 30.61
CA ASP A 462 -49.82 30.32 31.42
C ASP A 462 -50.14 31.79 31.16
N VAL A 463 -51.43 32.13 31.21
CA VAL A 463 -51.92 33.51 31.14
C VAL A 463 -52.89 33.72 32.29
N SER A 464 -52.61 34.72 33.13
CA SER A 464 -53.46 35.06 34.28
C SER A 464 -53.99 36.48 34.16
N PHE A 465 -55.27 36.67 34.45
CA PHE A 465 -55.90 37.98 34.48
C PHE A 465 -56.32 38.33 35.91
N ARG A 466 -55.93 39.54 36.36
CA ARG A 466 -56.28 40.07 37.69
C ARG A 466 -56.93 41.44 37.56
N TYR A 467 -57.93 41.70 38.38
CA TYR A 467 -58.61 42.99 38.47
C TYR A 467 -58.73 43.47 39.91
N SER A 468 -58.83 44.78 40.10
CA SER A 468 -59.05 45.41 41.40
C SER A 468 -60.31 46.27 41.36
N THR A 469 -61.07 46.27 42.46
CA THR A 469 -62.33 47.02 42.61
C THR A 469 -62.16 48.28 43.43
N TYR A 470 -61.06 48.40 44.18
CA TYR A 470 -60.72 49.56 45.00
C TYR A 470 -59.20 49.73 44.93
N ASP A 471 -58.77 50.94 44.52
CA ASP A 471 -57.41 51.52 44.62
C ASP A 471 -56.18 50.67 44.28
N ALA A 472 -56.34 49.51 43.62
CA ALA A 472 -55.26 48.59 43.29
C ALA A 472 -54.52 47.98 44.50
N GLU A 473 -55.05 48.10 45.73
CA GLU A 473 -54.47 47.45 46.91
C GLU A 473 -54.84 45.95 46.98
N THR A 474 -56.05 45.58 46.55
CA THR A 474 -56.51 44.18 46.49
C THR A 474 -56.83 43.74 45.07
N TRP A 475 -56.35 42.55 44.69
CA TRP A 475 -56.51 41.99 43.34
C TRP A 475 -57.26 40.65 43.37
N ASN A 476 -58.33 40.57 42.58
CA ASN A 476 -59.10 39.37 42.32
C ASN A 476 -58.62 38.71 41.03
N THR A 477 -58.60 37.37 40.98
CA THR A 477 -58.23 36.61 39.77
C THR A 477 -59.48 36.07 39.10
N VAL A 478 -59.51 36.07 37.76
CA VAL A 478 -60.55 35.42 36.96
C VAL A 478 -59.94 34.39 36.03
N SER A 479 -60.74 33.40 35.65
CA SER A 479 -60.32 32.42 34.67
C SER A 479 -60.14 33.08 33.31
N VAL A 480 -59.02 32.76 32.66
CA VAL A 480 -58.71 33.18 31.30
C VAL A 480 -59.05 32.03 30.36
N LYS A 481 -59.62 32.36 29.21
CA LYS A 481 -59.97 31.40 28.16
C LYS A 481 -59.19 31.74 26.89
N LEU A 482 -58.50 30.75 26.32
CA LEU A 482 -57.94 30.84 24.98
C LEU A 482 -59.09 30.77 23.97
N GLU A 483 -59.26 31.83 23.19
CA GLU A 483 -60.32 31.93 22.18
C GLU A 483 -59.81 31.57 20.78
N ASP A 484 -58.58 31.98 20.45
CA ASP A 484 -57.88 31.67 19.20
C ASP A 484 -56.36 31.75 19.42
N ASP A 485 -55.55 31.44 18.41
CA ASP A 485 -54.08 31.45 18.50
C ASP A 485 -53.53 32.79 19.04
N GLY A 486 -52.96 32.76 20.24
CA GLY A 486 -52.48 33.95 20.96
C GLY A 486 -53.56 34.84 21.58
N LEU A 487 -54.85 34.64 21.28
CA LEU A 487 -55.95 35.48 21.77
C LEU A 487 -56.60 34.91 23.03
N TYR A 488 -56.45 35.63 24.15
CA TYR A 488 -57.01 35.25 25.44
C TYR A 488 -58.12 36.22 25.86
N SER A 489 -59.19 35.69 26.46
CA SER A 489 -60.29 36.48 27.00
C SER A 489 -60.53 36.21 28.49
N ALA A 490 -60.97 37.24 29.22
CA ALA A 490 -61.36 37.15 30.63
C ALA A 490 -62.65 37.94 30.86
N ALA A 491 -63.52 37.44 31.74
CA ALA A 491 -64.76 38.11 32.12
C ALA A 491 -64.65 38.64 33.56
N VAL A 492 -64.65 39.96 33.70
CA VAL A 492 -64.69 40.64 35.00
C VAL A 492 -66.13 40.68 35.49
N PRO A 493 -66.46 40.05 36.64
CA PRO A 493 -67.82 40.01 37.14
C PRO A 493 -68.31 41.40 37.56
N LEU A 494 -69.63 41.56 37.63
CA LEU A 494 -70.24 42.76 38.20
C LEU A 494 -69.77 42.96 39.64
N VAL A 495 -69.33 44.17 39.93
CA VAL A 495 -68.92 44.57 41.28
C VAL A 495 -70.09 45.34 41.88
N ALA A 496 -70.62 44.88 43.01
CA ALA A 496 -71.62 45.63 43.75
C ALA A 496 -70.98 46.94 44.28
N PRO A 497 -71.69 48.08 44.23
CA PRO A 497 -71.15 49.39 44.59
C PRO A 497 -70.73 49.51 46.05
#